data_AF-A0A1T1HAI9-F1
#
_entry.id   AF-A0A1T1HAI9-F1
#
_cell.length_a   1.000
_cell.length_b   1.000
_cell.length_c   1.000
_cell.angle_alpha   90.00
_cell.angle_beta   90.00
_cell.angle_gamma   90.00
#
_symmetry.space_group_name_H-M   'P 1'
#
loop_
_entity.id
_entity.type
_entity.pdbx_description
1 polymer ?
#
loop_
_entity_poly.entity_id
_entity_poly.type
_entity_poly.pdbx_seq_one_letter_code
_entity_poly.pdbx_strand_id
1 'polypeptide(L)'
;MWGHNIFNDLVQGDDDFVGMVAYSVYKQEKVRWIQKHHDDSGSYPTPEEMQTYFYNQHSRPESIKRYRDEAESQLNTFIQATLAEELLVYQQEIRDSEIIKNVKTPLHKRLIEGVVAGLISTALVALISMIIWLNSIMESSPQNPSLPESIKQKIESQAQQSTSSSSEN
;
A
#
# COMPACT_ATOMS: atom_id res chain seq x y z
N MET A 1 -51.76 29.63 -26.25
CA MET A 1 -51.29 28.24 -26.03
C MET A 1 -49.78 28.26 -26.03
N TRP A 2 -49.13 27.74 -24.99
CA TRP A 2 -47.67 27.56 -25.00
C TRP A 2 -47.36 26.39 -25.94
N GLY A 3 -46.61 26.62 -27.02
CA GLY A 3 -46.44 25.67 -28.13
C GLY A 3 -45.58 24.42 -27.84
N HIS A 4 -44.99 24.30 -26.64
CA HIS A 4 -44.24 23.11 -26.21
C HIS A 4 -44.10 23.10 -24.68
N ASN A 5 -44.09 21.91 -24.07
CA ASN A 5 -43.94 21.73 -22.61
C ASN A 5 -42.65 21.01 -22.23
N ILE A 6 -41.55 21.42 -22.85
CA ILE A 6 -40.24 20.77 -22.69
C ILE A 6 -39.74 20.76 -21.23
N PHE A 7 -40.15 21.73 -20.42
CA PHE A 7 -39.77 21.77 -19.01
C PHE A 7 -40.34 20.57 -18.27
N ASN A 8 -41.65 20.31 -18.40
CA ASN A 8 -42.28 19.16 -17.74
C ASN A 8 -41.82 17.82 -18.33
N ASP A 9 -41.39 17.80 -19.60
CA ASP A 9 -40.81 16.60 -20.21
C ASP A 9 -39.40 16.30 -19.66
N LEU A 10 -38.63 17.34 -19.33
CA LEU A 10 -37.27 17.22 -18.82
C LEU A 10 -37.18 17.13 -17.30
N VAL A 11 -38.07 17.78 -16.55
CA VAL A 11 -38.02 17.91 -15.09
C VAL A 11 -39.19 17.14 -14.47
N GLN A 12 -38.89 16.03 -13.80
CA GLN A 12 -39.89 15.09 -13.28
C GLN A 12 -40.31 15.38 -11.83
N GLY A 13 -39.71 16.38 -11.18
CA GLY A 13 -40.01 16.78 -9.81
C GLY A 13 -39.15 17.95 -9.35
N ASP A 14 -39.49 18.54 -8.20
CA ASP A 14 -38.76 19.67 -7.63
C ASP A 14 -37.34 19.28 -7.15
N ASP A 15 -37.09 18.00 -6.93
CA ASP A 15 -35.80 17.42 -6.55
C ASP A 15 -35.03 16.82 -7.74
N ASP A 16 -35.57 16.88 -8.95
CA ASP A 16 -34.94 16.35 -10.17
C ASP A 16 -33.83 17.27 -10.69
N PHE A 17 -32.70 17.30 -9.97
CA PHE A 17 -31.55 18.12 -10.33
C PHE A 17 -30.98 17.76 -11.72
N VAL A 18 -30.98 16.48 -12.08
CA VAL A 18 -30.57 16.03 -13.42
C VAL A 18 -31.47 16.66 -14.48
N GLY A 19 -32.80 16.67 -14.26
CA GLY A 19 -33.76 17.34 -15.12
C GLY A 19 -33.52 18.85 -15.21
N MET A 20 -33.21 19.52 -14.10
CA MET A 20 -32.91 20.96 -14.10
C MET A 20 -31.65 21.29 -14.92
N VAL A 21 -30.61 20.47 -14.82
CA VAL A 21 -29.41 20.60 -15.64
C VAL A 21 -29.73 20.30 -17.11
N ALA A 22 -30.50 19.25 -17.39
CA ALA A 22 -30.94 18.91 -18.74
C ALA A 22 -31.74 20.05 -19.39
N TYR A 23 -32.60 20.73 -18.64
CA TYR A 23 -33.30 21.92 -19.11
C TYR A 23 -32.33 23.07 -19.44
N SER A 24 -31.29 23.25 -18.64
CA SER A 24 -30.24 24.25 -18.90
C SER A 24 -29.48 23.94 -20.19
N VAL A 25 -29.14 22.66 -20.44
CA VAL A 25 -28.53 22.19 -21.69
C VAL A 25 -29.44 22.49 -22.90
N TYR A 26 -30.72 22.13 -22.81
CA TYR A 26 -31.71 22.46 -23.84
C TYR A 26 -31.78 23.97 -24.14
N LYS A 27 -31.80 24.81 -23.10
CA LYS A 27 -31.87 26.28 -23.27
C LYS A 27 -30.60 26.82 -23.93
N GLN A 28 -29.44 26.26 -23.60
CA GLN A 28 -28.18 26.63 -24.24
C GLN A 28 -28.19 26.27 -25.73
N GLU A 29 -28.68 25.08 -26.09
CA GLU A 29 -28.80 24.67 -27.50
C GLU A 29 -29.80 25.54 -28.26
N LYS A 30 -30.93 25.91 -27.64
CA LYS A 30 -31.88 26.86 -28.21
C LYS A 30 -31.23 28.21 -28.54
N VAL A 31 -30.44 28.75 -27.61
CA VAL A 31 -29.73 30.02 -27.84
C VAL A 31 -28.73 29.88 -28.99
N ARG A 32 -27.94 28.81 -29.01
CA ARG A 32 -26.98 28.53 -30.11
C ARG A 32 -27.69 28.43 -31.46
N TRP A 33 -28.83 27.75 -31.50
CA TRP A 33 -29.62 27.59 -32.71
C TRP A 33 -30.17 28.93 -33.21
N ILE A 34 -30.73 29.75 -32.32
CA ILE A 34 -31.23 31.09 -32.65
C ILE A 34 -30.11 31.98 -33.19
N GLN A 35 -28.95 31.97 -32.53
CA GLN A 35 -27.79 32.75 -32.97
C GLN A 35 -27.32 32.28 -34.35
N LYS A 36 -27.19 30.97 -34.55
CA LYS A 36 -26.79 30.40 -35.84
C LYS A 36 -27.78 30.76 -36.94
N HIS A 37 -29.08 30.67 -36.67
CA HIS A 37 -30.10 31.05 -37.65
C HIS A 37 -29.96 32.52 -38.04
N HIS A 38 -29.78 33.41 -37.06
CA HIS A 38 -29.56 34.83 -37.30
C HIS A 38 -28.29 35.10 -38.13
N ASP A 39 -27.19 34.40 -37.82
CA ASP A 39 -25.93 34.55 -38.55
C ASP A 39 -26.04 34.04 -40.00
N ASP A 40 -26.84 33.01 -40.25
CA ASP A 40 -27.03 32.41 -41.58
C ASP A 40 -28.06 33.18 -42.45
N SER A 41 -29.15 33.70 -41.85
CA SER A 41 -30.26 34.35 -42.58
C SER A 41 -30.27 35.88 -42.52
N GLY A 42 -29.54 36.46 -41.56
CA GLY A 42 -29.56 37.90 -41.27
C GLY A 42 -30.76 38.38 -40.45
N SER A 43 -31.63 37.47 -39.97
CA SER A 43 -32.76 37.82 -39.09
C SER A 43 -33.00 36.76 -38.02
N TYR A 44 -33.60 37.17 -36.90
CA TYR A 44 -34.04 36.21 -35.89
C TYR A 44 -35.18 35.32 -36.40
N PRO A 45 -35.24 34.04 -35.96
CA PRO A 45 -36.27 33.11 -36.40
C PRO A 45 -37.65 33.53 -35.91
N THR A 46 -38.64 33.37 -36.78
CA THR A 46 -40.06 33.56 -36.47
C THR A 46 -40.59 32.45 -35.54
N PRO A 47 -41.73 32.67 -34.86
CA PRO A 47 -42.38 31.62 -34.07
C PRO A 47 -42.69 30.34 -34.87
N GLU A 48 -43.13 30.46 -36.12
CA GLU A 48 -43.39 29.30 -36.99
C GLU A 48 -42.11 28.52 -37.33
N GLU A 49 -41.02 29.22 -37.60
CA GLU A 49 -39.71 28.59 -37.86
C GLU A 49 -39.16 27.90 -36.61
N MET A 50 -39.28 28.54 -35.44
CA MET A 50 -38.95 27.94 -34.15
C MET A 50 -39.75 26.65 -33.93
N GLN A 51 -41.05 26.64 -34.22
CA GLN A 51 -41.88 25.44 -34.09
C GLN A 51 -41.42 24.34 -35.04
N THR A 52 -41.26 24.69 -36.31
CA THR A 52 -40.99 23.74 -37.40
C THR A 52 -39.61 23.10 -37.29
N TYR A 53 -38.59 23.93 -37.07
CA TYR A 53 -37.19 23.52 -37.18
C TYR A 53 -36.52 23.23 -35.85
N PHE A 54 -37.01 23.79 -34.74
CA PHE A 54 -36.43 23.59 -33.42
C PHE A 54 -37.33 22.76 -32.50
N TYR A 55 -38.50 23.26 -32.11
CA TYR A 55 -39.32 22.61 -31.07
C TYR A 55 -39.78 21.20 -31.47
N ASN A 56 -40.21 21.00 -32.72
CA ASN A 56 -40.64 19.68 -33.19
C ASN A 56 -39.53 18.62 -33.15
N GLN A 57 -38.26 19.00 -33.29
CA GLN A 57 -37.13 18.08 -33.22
C GLN A 57 -36.69 17.83 -31.78
N HIS A 58 -36.65 18.89 -30.96
CA HIS A 58 -36.07 18.84 -29.62
C HIS A 58 -37.07 18.41 -28.53
N SER A 59 -38.37 18.39 -28.83
CA SER A 59 -39.41 17.87 -27.92
C SER A 59 -39.72 16.38 -28.15
N ARG A 60 -38.98 15.71 -29.04
CA ARG A 60 -39.16 14.27 -29.27
C ARG A 60 -38.61 13.45 -28.10
N PRO A 61 -39.18 12.27 -27.79
CA PRO A 61 -38.70 11.43 -26.70
C PRO A 61 -37.20 11.12 -26.76
N GLU A 62 -36.64 10.93 -27.97
CA GLU A 62 -35.21 10.66 -28.13
C GLU A 62 -34.36 11.87 -27.75
N SER A 63 -34.83 13.09 -28.06
CA SER A 63 -34.19 14.35 -27.69
C SER A 63 -34.27 14.60 -26.19
N ILE A 64 -35.42 14.34 -25.56
CA ILE A 64 -35.56 14.41 -24.09
C ILE A 64 -34.55 13.49 -23.41
N LYS A 65 -34.47 12.25 -23.87
CA LYS A 65 -33.51 11.28 -23.35
C LYS A 65 -32.07 11.77 -23.54
N ARG A 66 -31.71 12.26 -24.73
CA ARG A 66 -30.38 12.81 -25.01
C ARG A 66 -29.99 13.90 -24.02
N TYR A 67 -30.88 14.86 -23.76
CA TYR A 67 -30.60 15.93 -22.81
C TYR A 67 -30.38 15.42 -21.39
N ARG A 68 -31.16 14.43 -20.95
CA ARG A 68 -30.99 13.81 -19.63
C ARG A 68 -29.68 13.03 -19.55
N ASP A 69 -29.36 12.22 -20.56
CA ASP A 69 -28.10 11.47 -20.63
C ASP A 69 -26.89 12.42 -20.60
N GLU A 70 -26.95 13.53 -21.34
CA GLU A 70 -25.89 14.54 -21.38
C GLU A 70 -25.73 15.24 -20.03
N ALA A 71 -26.82 15.64 -19.39
CA ALA A 71 -26.81 16.23 -18.05
C ALA A 71 -26.24 15.28 -17.00
N GLU A 72 -26.66 14.02 -17.02
CA GLU A 72 -26.15 12.97 -16.13
C GLU A 72 -24.64 12.77 -16.33
N SER A 73 -24.18 12.70 -17.58
CA SER A 73 -22.75 12.59 -17.89
C SER A 73 -21.96 13.79 -17.34
N GLN A 74 -22.43 15.02 -17.56
CA GLN A 74 -21.74 16.23 -17.10
C GLN A 74 -21.68 16.29 -15.56
N LEU A 75 -22.78 15.94 -14.90
CA LEU A 75 -22.83 15.87 -13.44
C LEU A 75 -21.89 14.81 -12.88
N ASN A 76 -21.88 13.62 -13.46
CA ASN A 76 -20.98 12.55 -13.06
C ASN A 76 -19.52 12.97 -13.21
N THR A 77 -19.16 13.64 -14.31
CA THR A 77 -17.81 14.19 -14.51
C THR A 77 -17.48 15.24 -13.45
N PHE A 78 -18.38 16.17 -13.17
CA PHE A 78 -18.18 17.22 -12.16
C PHE A 78 -18.01 16.65 -10.75
N ILE A 79 -18.86 15.69 -10.37
CA ILE A 79 -18.78 15.00 -9.07
C ILE A 79 -17.45 14.25 -8.94
N GLN A 80 -17.05 13.51 -9.98
CA GLN A 80 -15.77 12.79 -9.96
C GLN A 80 -14.57 13.73 -9.84
N ALA A 81 -14.59 14.87 -10.54
CA ALA A 81 -13.53 15.87 -10.46
C ALA A 81 -13.44 16.47 -9.05
N THR A 82 -14.57 16.84 -8.46
CA THR A 82 -14.64 17.46 -7.13
C THR A 82 -14.24 16.47 -6.03
N LEU A 83 -14.74 15.23 -6.09
CA LEU A 83 -14.39 14.19 -5.12
C LEU A 83 -12.91 13.79 -5.22
N ALA A 84 -12.34 13.74 -6.42
CA ALA A 84 -10.92 13.44 -6.59
C ALA A 84 -10.05 14.53 -5.94
N GLU A 85 -10.43 15.80 -6.07
CA GLU A 85 -9.75 16.92 -5.43
C GLU A 85 -9.86 16.84 -3.89
N GLU A 86 -11.07 16.64 -3.36
CA GLU A 86 -11.27 16.49 -1.91
C GLU A 86 -10.47 15.32 -1.34
N LEU A 87 -10.45 14.18 -2.03
CA LEU A 87 -9.74 12.99 -1.57
C LEU A 87 -8.22 13.23 -1.50
N LEU A 88 -7.65 13.98 -2.45
CA LEU A 88 -6.24 14.38 -2.40
C LEU A 88 -5.95 15.29 -1.21
N VAL A 89 -6.85 16.24 -0.92
CA VAL A 89 -6.73 17.12 0.26
C VAL A 89 -6.80 16.30 1.55
N TYR A 90 -7.78 15.40 1.70
CA TYR A 90 -7.88 14.53 2.87
C TYR A 90 -6.64 13.62 3.04
N GLN A 91 -6.10 13.07 1.95
CA GLN A 91 -4.88 12.26 2.02
C GLN A 91 -3.66 13.07 2.46
N GLN A 92 -3.53 14.32 1.99
CA GLN A 92 -2.48 15.22 2.42
C GLN A 92 -2.64 15.57 3.91
N GLU A 93 -3.86 15.93 4.34
CA GLU A 93 -4.14 16.25 5.74
C GLU A 93 -3.85 15.05 6.66
N ILE A 94 -4.22 13.83 6.28
CA ILE A 94 -3.87 12.62 7.07
C ILE A 94 -2.35 12.42 7.13
N ARG A 95 -1.63 12.62 6.01
CA ARG A 95 -0.17 12.49 5.99
C ARG A 95 0.53 13.54 6.83
N ASP A 96 0.04 14.77 6.80
CA ASP A 96 0.63 15.93 7.47
C ASP A 96 0.17 16.03 8.93
N SER A 97 -0.97 15.42 9.26
CA SER A 97 -1.42 15.29 10.64
C SER A 97 -0.40 14.48 11.45
N GLU A 98 -0.11 14.99 12.64
CA GLU A 98 0.94 14.48 13.54
C GLU A 98 0.75 13.01 13.97
N ILE A 99 -0.36 12.36 13.59
CA ILE A 99 -0.64 10.95 13.85
C ILE A 99 0.42 10.05 13.19
N ILE A 100 0.81 10.30 11.94
CA ILE A 100 1.89 9.50 11.31
C ILE A 100 3.26 9.85 11.91
N LYS A 101 3.46 11.12 12.29
CA LYS A 101 4.71 11.59 12.93
C LYS A 101 4.94 10.95 14.30
N ASN A 102 3.87 10.68 15.05
CA ASN A 102 3.91 10.10 16.39
C ASN A 102 3.79 8.56 16.42
N VAL A 103 3.35 7.90 15.35
CA VAL A 103 3.28 6.43 15.26
C VAL A 103 4.62 5.79 14.82
N LYS A 104 5.56 6.56 14.28
CA LYS A 104 6.96 6.10 14.18
C LYS A 104 7.61 6.10 15.56
N THR A 105 7.26 5.11 16.38
CA THR A 105 8.19 4.64 17.41
C THR A 105 9.55 4.40 16.74
N PRO A 106 10.67 4.95 17.26
CA PRO A 106 11.95 4.79 16.62
C PRO A 106 12.26 3.29 16.60
N LEU A 107 12.28 2.69 15.41
CA LEU A 107 12.58 1.27 15.17
C LEU A 107 13.82 0.81 15.95
N HIS A 108 14.76 1.74 16.16
CA HIS A 108 15.97 1.55 16.94
C HIS A 108 15.74 1.23 18.42
N LYS A 109 14.70 1.78 19.08
CA LYS A 109 14.37 1.45 20.48
C LYS A 109 13.89 -0.01 20.61
N ARG A 110 13.02 -0.46 19.71
CA ARG A 110 12.51 -1.85 19.69
C ARG A 110 13.61 -2.86 19.33
N LEU A 111 14.54 -2.50 18.45
CA LEU A 111 15.68 -3.36 18.10
C LEU A 111 16.66 -3.49 19.27
N ILE A 112 16.97 -2.41 19.98
CA ILE A 112 17.91 -2.45 21.11
C ILE A 112 17.33 -3.22 22.30
N GLU A 113 16.04 -3.05 22.62
CA GLU A 113 15.39 -3.76 23.72
C GLU A 113 15.41 -5.29 23.53
N GLY A 114 15.19 -5.78 22.30
CA GLY A 114 15.27 -7.21 21.98
C GLY A 114 16.69 -7.78 22.02
N VAL A 115 17.68 -7.00 21.57
CA VAL A 115 19.10 -7.43 21.56
C VAL A 115 19.68 -7.47 22.97
N VAL A 116 19.37 -6.50 23.84
CA VAL A 116 19.87 -6.46 25.23
C VAL A 116 19.32 -7.64 26.04
N ALA A 117 18.05 -7.99 25.86
CA ALA A 117 17.47 -9.16 26.53
C ALA A 117 18.11 -10.49 26.06
N GLY A 118 18.41 -10.61 24.76
CA GLY A 118 19.08 -11.79 24.20
C GLY A 118 20.54 -11.94 24.67
N LEU A 119 21.28 -10.83 24.77
CA LEU A 119 22.68 -10.84 25.21
C LEU A 119 22.86 -11.25 26.68
N ILE A 120 21.92 -10.90 27.54
CA ILE A 120 21.94 -11.33 28.95
C ILE A 120 21.75 -12.85 29.05
N SER A 121 20.82 -13.40 28.25
CA SER A 121 20.57 -14.84 28.22
C SER A 121 21.76 -15.62 27.68
N THR A 122 22.42 -15.14 26.62
CA THR A 122 23.60 -15.84 26.06
C THR A 122 24.79 -15.76 26.99
N ALA A 123 25.00 -14.63 27.69
CA ALA A 123 26.04 -14.50 28.70
C ALA A 123 25.84 -15.48 29.86
N LEU A 124 24.62 -15.63 30.37
CA LEU A 124 24.30 -16.58 31.45
C LEU A 124 24.55 -18.04 31.04
N VAL A 125 24.12 -18.43 29.85
CA VAL A 125 24.35 -19.80 29.34
C VAL A 125 25.84 -20.04 29.11
N ALA A 126 26.56 -19.10 28.52
CA ALA A 126 28.00 -19.22 28.29
C ALA A 126 28.78 -19.37 29.60
N LEU A 127 28.40 -18.64 30.66
CA LEU A 127 29.01 -18.77 31.99
C LEU A 127 28.74 -20.15 32.60
N ILE A 128 27.51 -20.65 32.52
CA ILE A 128 27.16 -21.98 33.04
C ILE A 128 27.92 -23.07 32.26
N SER A 129 27.97 -23.00 30.94
CA SER A 129 28.73 -23.93 30.10
C SER A 129 30.22 -23.88 30.40
N MET A 130 30.78 -22.69 30.66
CA MET A 130 32.19 -22.53 31.03
C MET A 130 32.50 -23.17 32.38
N ILE A 131 31.60 -23.06 33.37
CA ILE A 131 31.75 -23.72 34.68
C ILE A 131 31.71 -25.26 34.53
N ILE A 132 30.77 -25.78 33.73
CA ILE A 132 30.66 -27.23 33.48
C ILE A 132 31.93 -27.75 32.79
N TRP A 133 32.43 -27.02 31.79
CA TRP A 133 33.65 -27.38 31.08
C TRP A 133 34.89 -27.33 32.01
N LEU A 134 34.97 -26.32 32.88
CA LEU A 134 36.06 -26.19 33.86
C LEU A 134 36.07 -27.36 34.86
N ASN A 135 34.89 -27.75 35.38
CA ASN A 135 34.76 -28.90 36.26
C ASN A 135 35.12 -30.22 35.54
N SER A 136 34.71 -30.37 34.28
CA SER A 136 35.02 -31.54 33.47
C SER A 136 36.54 -31.71 33.22
N ILE A 137 37.28 -30.61 33.03
CA ILE A 137 38.75 -30.66 32.91
C ILE A 137 39.41 -31.08 34.22
N MET A 138 38.90 -30.61 35.35
CA MET A 138 39.46 -30.95 36.65
C MET A 138 39.21 -32.43 37.01
N GLU A 139 38.08 -32.99 36.57
CA GLU A 139 37.71 -34.40 36.78
C GLU A 139 38.40 -35.36 35.79
N SER A 140 38.78 -34.89 34.60
CA SER A 140 39.49 -35.67 33.58
C SER A 140 41.02 -35.56 33.64
N SER A 141 41.60 -35.44 34.84
CA SER A 141 43.04 -35.73 35.01
C SER A 141 43.28 -37.23 34.79
N PRO A 142 43.90 -37.66 33.68
CA PRO A 142 44.05 -39.07 33.38
C PRO A 142 45.07 -39.71 34.32
N GLN A 143 44.68 -40.79 34.99
CA GLN A 143 45.62 -41.68 35.67
C GLN A 143 46.64 -42.19 34.65
N ASN A 144 47.89 -41.75 34.82
CA ASN A 144 49.15 -42.39 34.46
C ASN A 144 49.14 -43.27 33.20
N PRO A 145 49.67 -42.82 32.04
CA PRO A 145 49.97 -43.75 30.96
C PRO A 145 51.09 -44.68 31.43
N SER A 146 50.73 -45.88 31.91
CA SER A 146 51.70 -46.91 32.24
C SER A 146 52.60 -47.15 31.03
N LEU A 147 53.91 -47.00 31.23
CA LEU A 147 54.93 -47.25 30.22
C LEU A 147 54.62 -48.57 29.50
N PRO A 148 54.57 -48.61 28.15
CA PRO A 148 54.27 -49.82 27.42
C PRO A 148 55.28 -50.91 27.78
N GLU A 149 54.79 -52.11 28.10
CA GLU A 149 55.57 -53.28 28.55
C GLU A 149 56.82 -53.57 27.71
N SER A 150 56.81 -53.18 26.42
CA SER A 150 57.95 -53.28 25.51
C SER A 150 59.19 -52.47 25.95
N ILE A 151 59.00 -51.37 26.70
CA ILE A 151 60.09 -50.57 27.25
C ILE A 151 60.66 -51.23 28.50
N LYS A 152 59.83 -51.82 29.36
CA LYS A 152 60.30 -52.59 30.53
C LYS A 152 61.16 -53.78 30.12
N GLN A 153 60.68 -54.57 29.15
CA GLN A 153 61.45 -55.71 28.64
C GLN A 153 62.80 -55.30 28.04
N LYS A 154 62.84 -54.16 27.33
CA LYS A 154 64.09 -53.67 26.73
C LYS A 154 65.12 -53.23 27.78
N ILE A 155 64.66 -52.70 28.91
CA ILE A 155 65.52 -52.29 30.04
C ILE A 155 66.04 -53.52 30.80
N GLU A 156 65.18 -54.51 31.06
CA GLU A 156 65.59 -55.74 31.76
C GLU A 156 66.58 -56.58 30.95
N SER A 157 66.37 -56.69 29.63
CA SER A 157 67.33 -57.38 28.73
C SER A 157 68.67 -56.65 28.63
N GLN A 158 68.69 -55.32 28.62
CA GLN A 158 69.94 -54.54 28.63
C GLN A 158 70.69 -54.63 29.97
N ALA A 159 69.98 -54.72 31.09
CA ALA A 159 70.57 -54.87 32.42
C ALA A 159 71.23 -56.25 32.64
N GLN A 160 70.68 -57.32 32.08
CA GLN A 160 71.27 -58.67 32.19
C GLN A 160 72.50 -58.86 31.29
N GLN A 161 72.55 -58.19 30.13
CA GLN A 161 73.66 -58.29 29.19
C GLN A 161 74.92 -57.51 29.64
N SER A 162 74.76 -56.55 30.54
CA SER A 162 75.86 -55.77 31.13
C SER A 162 76.45 -56.40 32.40
N THR A 163 75.79 -57.39 33.00
CA THR A 163 76.28 -58.10 34.20
C THR A 163 77.10 -59.37 33.90
N SER A 164 77.13 -59.87 32.67
CA SER A 164 77.86 -61.10 32.31
C SER A 164 79.27 -60.88 31.71
N SER A 165 79.74 -59.63 31.53
CA SER A 165 81.06 -59.33 30.96
C SER A 165 82.08 -58.71 31.92
N SER A 166 81.79 -58.62 33.23
CA SER A 166 82.68 -57.97 34.22
C SER A 166 83.23 -58.88 35.33
N SER A 167 83.18 -60.20 35.16
CA SER A 167 83.89 -61.14 36.07
C SER A 167 84.38 -62.39 35.34
N GLU A 168 85.10 -62.18 34.23
CA GLU A 168 86.17 -63.06 33.75
C GLU A 168 87.44 -62.20 33.68
N ASN A 169 88.21 -62.20 34.78
CA ASN A 169 89.65 -61.95 34.90
C ASN A 169 90.11 -62.14 36.34
#